data_AF-A0A1Q4Z3K6-F1
#
_entry.id   AF-A0A1Q4Z3K6-F1
#
_cell.length_a   1.000
_cell.length_b   1.000
_cell.length_c   1.000
_cell.angle_alpha   90.00
_cell.angle_beta   90.00
_cell.angle_gamma   90.00
#
_symmetry.space_group_name_H-M   'P 1'
#
loop_
_entity.id
_entity.type
_entity.pdbx_description
1 polymer ?
#
loop_
_entity_poly.entity_id
_entity_poly.type
_entity_poly.pdbx_seq_one_letter_code
_entity_poly.pdbx_strand_id
1 'polypeptide(L)'
;MSAEFDKIAIWMEFFIPTPTIEALGECFHGDGRDFSPDPNEQRFRARSDIVVTGFLAEQPGETDFHQCGESQKLDCATGEVLATETASTDAMSFHHFSVGNTFPDPEGGVIDNPNEFCVNFLYDGAAINPLAPPGSPAADLTAFFTIDPVGRTVSVRGATNAYPDYEAYASVDDGEPVVLFQQKHSLGPVEGLPGPADQPFSATVSV
;
A
#
# COMPACT_ATOMS: atom_id res chain seq x y z
N MET A 1 22.81 -8.58 20.31
CA MET A 1 21.39 -8.88 20.03
C MET A 1 21.35 -9.53 18.66
N SER A 2 20.35 -10.36 18.35
CA SER A 2 20.25 -11.05 17.07
C SER A 2 18.82 -10.98 16.57
N ALA A 3 18.63 -11.03 15.25
CA ALA A 3 17.31 -11.15 14.65
C ALA A 3 16.57 -12.41 15.15
N GLU A 4 15.24 -12.32 15.23
CA GLU A 4 14.33 -13.38 15.70
C GLU A 4 13.50 -14.01 14.57
N PHE A 5 13.64 -13.52 13.34
CA PHE A 5 13.06 -14.08 12.12
C PHE A 5 13.98 -13.83 10.92
N ASP A 6 13.78 -14.56 9.83
CA ASP A 6 14.62 -14.43 8.64
C ASP A 6 13.94 -13.70 7.48
N LYS A 7 12.61 -13.75 7.42
CA LYS A 7 11.81 -13.16 6.36
C LYS A 7 10.62 -12.38 6.91
N ILE A 8 10.31 -11.28 6.26
CA ILE A 8 9.01 -10.62 6.37
C ILE A 8 8.48 -10.25 4.98
N ALA A 9 7.21 -10.57 4.73
CA ALA A 9 6.47 -10.10 3.58
C ALA A 9 5.51 -9.02 4.04
N ILE A 10 5.47 -7.89 3.34
CA ILE A 10 4.52 -6.80 3.54
C ILE A 10 3.79 -6.61 2.21
N TRP A 11 2.46 -6.58 2.25
CA TRP A 11 1.65 -6.23 1.10
C TRP A 11 0.64 -5.17 1.48
N MET A 12 0.34 -4.34 0.50
CA MET A 12 -0.49 -3.17 0.65
C MET A 12 -1.37 -3.02 -0.57
N GLU A 13 -2.63 -2.74 -0.32
CA GLU A 13 -3.66 -2.64 -1.35
C GLU A 13 -4.51 -1.40 -1.12
N PHE A 14 -5.07 -0.88 -2.20
CA PHE A 14 -6.24 -0.03 -2.12
C PHE A 14 -7.33 -0.51 -3.06
N PHE A 15 -8.56 -0.42 -2.60
CA PHE A 15 -9.73 -1.04 -3.23
C PHE A 15 -10.97 -0.20 -2.98
N ILE A 16 -11.96 -0.35 -3.86
CA ILE A 16 -13.25 0.32 -3.77
C ILE A 16 -14.24 -0.65 -3.11
N PRO A 17 -14.74 -0.37 -1.89
CA PRO A 17 -15.54 -1.36 -1.16
C PRO A 17 -16.91 -1.63 -1.79
N THR A 18 -17.43 -0.70 -2.60
CA THR A 18 -18.70 -0.87 -3.31
C THR A 18 -18.50 -1.60 -4.64
N PRO A 19 -19.48 -2.39 -5.13
CA PRO A 19 -19.37 -3.09 -6.41
C PRO A 19 -19.45 -2.15 -7.62
N THR A 20 -20.02 -0.96 -7.43
CA THR A 20 -20.15 0.06 -8.48
C THR A 20 -19.97 1.43 -7.85
N ILE A 21 -19.40 2.34 -8.62
CA ILE A 21 -19.27 3.75 -8.27
C ILE A 21 -19.72 4.62 -9.43
N GLU A 22 -20.33 5.76 -9.10
CA GLU A 22 -20.63 6.82 -10.06
C GLU A 22 -19.78 8.04 -9.69
N ALA A 23 -19.03 8.56 -10.66
CA ALA A 23 -18.18 9.74 -10.49
C ALA A 23 -18.20 10.56 -11.77
N LEU A 24 -18.44 11.88 -11.64
CA LEU A 24 -18.45 12.81 -12.77
C LEU A 24 -19.42 12.41 -13.91
N GLY A 25 -20.51 11.72 -13.59
CA GLY A 25 -21.48 11.22 -14.57
C GLY A 25 -21.04 9.96 -15.32
N GLU A 26 -19.97 9.30 -14.88
CA GLU A 26 -19.50 8.01 -15.40
C GLU A 26 -19.61 6.94 -14.31
N CYS A 27 -19.85 5.69 -14.73
CA CYS A 27 -19.95 4.55 -13.82
C CYS A 27 -18.77 3.61 -14.01
N PHE A 28 -18.23 3.11 -12.90
CA PHE A 28 -17.13 2.14 -12.90
C PHE A 28 -17.43 0.98 -11.97
N HIS A 29 -16.88 -0.18 -12.29
CA HIS A 29 -16.88 -1.34 -11.40
C HIS A 29 -15.91 -1.08 -10.23
N GLY A 30 -16.37 -1.30 -9.01
CA GLY A 30 -15.52 -1.30 -7.82
C GLY A 30 -15.11 -2.72 -7.41
N ASP A 31 -14.54 -2.92 -6.24
CA ASP A 31 -14.03 -4.23 -5.81
C ASP A 31 -15.09 -5.04 -5.03
N GLY A 32 -16.10 -4.37 -4.48
CA GLY A 32 -17.24 -5.02 -3.84
C GLY A 32 -16.80 -5.93 -2.68
N ARG A 33 -15.81 -5.50 -1.90
CA ARG A 33 -15.22 -6.28 -0.80
C ARG A 33 -15.02 -5.43 0.45
N ASP A 34 -14.73 -6.11 1.55
CA ASP A 34 -14.21 -5.50 2.77
C ASP A 34 -12.70 -5.76 2.85
N PHE A 35 -12.07 -5.27 3.92
CA PHE A 35 -10.67 -5.55 4.22
C PHE A 35 -10.38 -7.05 4.29
N SER A 36 -9.23 -7.47 3.75
CA SER A 36 -8.84 -8.88 3.68
C SER A 36 -7.34 -9.05 3.90
N PRO A 37 -6.91 -9.87 4.89
CA PRO A 37 -5.51 -10.24 5.04
C PRO A 37 -5.07 -11.36 4.08
N ASP A 38 -5.92 -11.84 3.16
CA ASP A 38 -5.54 -12.89 2.21
C ASP A 38 -4.53 -12.33 1.19
N PRO A 39 -3.27 -12.81 1.18
CA PRO A 39 -2.29 -12.35 0.20
C PRO A 39 -2.63 -12.80 -1.23
N ASN A 40 -3.71 -13.55 -1.45
CA ASN A 40 -4.20 -13.91 -2.78
C ASN A 40 -5.47 -13.17 -3.19
N GLU A 41 -5.95 -12.18 -2.42
CA GLU A 41 -7.05 -11.32 -2.86
C GLU A 41 -6.72 -10.71 -4.23
N GLN A 42 -7.67 -10.76 -5.16
CA GLN A 42 -7.49 -10.33 -6.56
C GLN A 42 -8.34 -9.11 -6.89
N ARG A 43 -9.19 -8.65 -5.97
CA ARG A 43 -10.10 -7.52 -6.17
C ARG A 43 -9.52 -6.27 -5.54
N PHE A 44 -8.61 -5.61 -6.23
CA PHE A 44 -8.02 -4.35 -5.79
C PHE A 44 -7.93 -3.38 -6.95
N ARG A 45 -7.69 -2.09 -6.66
CA ARG A 45 -7.33 -1.09 -7.67
C ARG A 45 -5.81 -1.06 -7.88
N ALA A 46 -5.04 -1.19 -6.81
CA ALA A 46 -3.61 -1.45 -6.87
C ALA A 46 -3.14 -2.26 -5.68
N ARG A 47 -2.01 -2.94 -5.90
CA ARG A 47 -1.31 -3.76 -4.94
C ARG A 47 0.19 -3.58 -5.08
N SER A 48 0.88 -3.54 -3.95
CA SER A 48 2.33 -3.52 -3.86
C SER A 48 2.79 -4.45 -2.76
N ASP A 49 3.77 -5.29 -3.08
CA ASP A 49 4.33 -6.27 -2.17
C ASP A 49 5.84 -6.04 -2.07
N ILE A 50 6.38 -6.17 -0.87
CA ILE A 50 7.82 -6.22 -0.61
C ILE A 50 8.12 -7.40 0.31
N VAL A 51 9.13 -8.18 -0.06
CA VAL A 51 9.64 -9.28 0.75
C VAL A 51 11.07 -8.96 1.13
N VAL A 52 11.33 -8.83 2.44
CA VAL A 52 12.67 -8.65 2.99
C VAL A 52 13.11 -9.96 3.60
N THR A 53 14.29 -10.45 3.21
CA THR A 53 14.87 -11.73 3.66
C THR A 53 16.30 -11.55 4.13
N GLY A 54 16.88 -12.54 4.82
CA GLY A 54 18.30 -12.57 5.17
C GLY A 54 18.64 -11.86 6.49
N PHE A 55 17.65 -11.64 7.35
CA PHE A 55 17.85 -11.05 8.67
C PHE A 55 18.75 -11.91 9.56
N LEU A 56 18.61 -13.24 9.54
CA LEU A 56 19.45 -14.14 10.35
C LEU A 56 20.88 -14.25 9.80
N ALA A 57 21.08 -13.96 8.51
CA ALA A 57 22.38 -13.93 7.86
C ALA A 57 23.08 -12.56 7.98
N GLU A 58 22.45 -11.58 8.65
CA GLU A 58 22.92 -10.19 8.79
C GLU A 58 23.20 -9.52 7.43
N GLN A 59 22.49 -9.97 6.38
CA GLN A 59 22.60 -9.45 5.02
C GLN A 59 21.20 -9.30 4.44
N PRO A 60 20.35 -8.43 5.05
CA PRO A 60 18.99 -8.32 4.59
C PRO A 60 18.95 -7.72 3.19
N GLY A 61 18.09 -8.27 2.35
CA GLY A 61 17.82 -7.80 0.99
C GLY A 61 16.34 -7.89 0.68
N GLU A 62 15.93 -7.19 -0.38
CA GLU A 62 14.52 -7.03 -0.74
C GLU A 62 14.23 -7.49 -2.17
N THR A 63 12.98 -7.90 -2.39
CA THR A 63 12.35 -8.02 -3.70
C THR A 63 10.97 -7.40 -3.62
N ASP A 64 10.55 -6.73 -4.68
CA ASP A 64 9.24 -6.09 -4.76
C ASP A 64 8.40 -6.56 -5.96
N PHE A 65 7.11 -6.26 -5.88
CA PHE A 65 6.13 -6.50 -6.92
C PHE A 65 5.04 -5.44 -6.86
N HIS A 66 4.57 -5.00 -8.03
CA HIS A 66 3.50 -4.02 -8.15
C HIS A 66 2.48 -4.49 -9.20
N GLN A 67 1.19 -4.29 -8.92
CA GLN A 67 0.10 -4.65 -9.82
C GLN A 67 -1.08 -3.70 -9.68
N CYS A 68 -1.57 -3.20 -10.81
CA CYS A 68 -2.87 -2.54 -10.88
C CYS A 68 -3.96 -3.55 -11.24
N GLY A 69 -5.14 -3.39 -10.63
CA GLY A 69 -6.33 -4.13 -11.02
C GLY A 69 -6.94 -3.58 -12.31
N GLU A 70 -7.75 -4.41 -12.96
CA GLU A 70 -8.46 -4.02 -14.17
C GLU A 70 -9.56 -2.99 -13.84
N SER A 71 -9.55 -1.87 -14.55
CA SER A 71 -10.61 -0.85 -14.51
C SER A 71 -11.67 -1.18 -15.55
N GLN A 72 -12.94 -1.15 -15.15
CA GLN A 72 -14.07 -1.39 -16.04
C GLN A 72 -15.02 -0.20 -15.98
N LYS A 73 -15.25 0.43 -17.14
CA LYS A 73 -16.26 1.47 -17.31
C LYS A 73 -17.59 0.81 -17.65
N LEU A 74 -18.65 1.25 -17.00
CA LEU A 74 -19.99 0.68 -17.10
C LEU A 74 -20.97 1.69 -17.71
N ASP A 75 -21.98 1.17 -18.40
CA ASP A 75 -23.19 1.93 -18.70
C ASP A 75 -23.97 2.12 -17.38
N CYS A 76 -24.22 3.38 -17.01
CA CYS A 76 -24.86 3.70 -15.73
C CYS A 76 -26.30 3.21 -15.61
N ALA A 77 -27.00 2.96 -16.71
CA ALA A 77 -28.39 2.51 -16.70
C ALA A 77 -28.51 0.99 -16.72
N THR A 78 -27.64 0.30 -17.47
CA THR A 78 -27.74 -1.16 -17.68
C THR A 78 -26.73 -1.96 -16.87
N GLY A 79 -25.63 -1.35 -16.42
CA GLY A 79 -24.49 -2.04 -15.80
C GLY A 79 -23.61 -2.81 -16.81
N GLU A 80 -23.83 -2.65 -18.11
CA GLU A 80 -23.02 -3.29 -19.15
C GLU A 80 -21.60 -2.72 -19.18
N VAL A 81 -20.59 -3.58 -19.33
CA VAL A 81 -19.19 -3.16 -19.47
C VAL A 81 -18.98 -2.52 -20.83
N LEU A 82 -18.62 -1.24 -20.84
CA LEU A 82 -18.36 -0.45 -22.04
C LEU A 82 -16.89 -0.49 -22.45
N ALA A 83 -15.98 -0.52 -21.47
CA ALA A 83 -14.54 -0.54 -21.71
C ALA A 83 -13.80 -1.14 -20.52
N THR A 84 -12.60 -1.63 -20.80
CA THR A 84 -11.75 -2.35 -19.87
C THR A 84 -10.29 -1.99 -20.13
N GLU A 85 -9.56 -1.58 -19.10
CA GLU A 85 -8.14 -1.23 -19.20
C GLU A 85 -7.45 -1.34 -17.84
N THR A 86 -6.14 -1.59 -17.82
CA THR A 86 -5.34 -1.70 -16.59
C THR A 86 -4.40 -0.49 -16.50
N ALA A 87 -4.36 0.14 -15.32
CA ALA A 87 -3.46 1.27 -15.07
C ALA A 87 -1.98 0.84 -15.10
N SER A 88 -1.08 1.76 -15.43
CA SER A 88 0.37 1.52 -15.28
C SER A 88 0.77 1.46 -13.80
N THR A 89 1.85 0.74 -13.50
CA THR A 89 2.49 0.66 -12.17
C THR A 89 3.73 1.56 -12.07
N ASP A 90 4.02 2.38 -13.08
CA ASP A 90 5.26 3.20 -13.14
C ASP A 90 5.41 4.21 -11.99
N ALA A 91 4.30 4.55 -11.32
CA ALA A 91 4.27 5.45 -10.16
C ALA A 91 4.21 4.71 -8.81
N MET A 92 4.60 3.43 -8.80
CA MET A 92 4.69 2.61 -7.60
C MET A 92 6.14 2.16 -7.40
N SER A 93 6.69 2.42 -6.22
CA SER A 93 8.07 2.01 -5.92
C SER A 93 8.33 1.89 -4.43
N PHE A 94 8.98 0.79 -4.04
CA PHE A 94 9.77 0.74 -2.81
C PHE A 94 11.15 1.31 -3.09
N HIS A 95 11.67 2.12 -2.18
CA HIS A 95 12.92 2.82 -2.40
C HIS A 95 13.58 3.28 -1.09
N HIS A 96 14.82 3.75 -1.18
CA HIS A 96 15.66 4.10 -0.02
C HIS A 96 15.82 2.96 1.00
N PHE A 97 15.94 1.71 0.55
CA PHE A 97 16.24 0.60 1.45
C PHE A 97 17.56 0.82 2.19
N SER A 98 17.53 0.70 3.51
CA SER A 98 18.68 0.89 4.38
C SER A 98 18.60 -0.01 5.60
N VAL A 99 19.78 -0.45 6.04
CA VAL A 99 19.98 -1.27 7.23
C VAL A 99 20.85 -0.50 8.19
N GLY A 100 20.44 -0.39 9.45
CA GLY A 100 21.31 0.19 10.48
C GLY A 100 20.58 0.85 11.63
N ASN A 101 21.37 1.46 12.51
CA ASN A 101 20.88 2.20 13.69
C ASN A 101 20.24 3.54 13.36
N THR A 102 20.41 4.05 12.13
CA THR A 102 19.89 5.35 11.75
C THR A 102 19.35 5.35 10.33
N PHE A 103 18.35 6.19 10.08
CA PHE A 103 17.79 6.44 8.75
C PHE A 103 17.67 7.94 8.50
N PRO A 104 18.18 8.48 7.37
CA PRO A 104 17.93 9.87 7.00
C PRO A 104 16.44 10.09 6.71
N ASP A 105 15.77 10.92 7.50
CA ASP A 105 14.34 11.20 7.31
C ASP A 105 14.14 12.05 6.04
N PRO A 106 13.27 11.66 5.09
CA PRO A 106 12.93 12.48 3.92
C PRO A 106 12.36 13.85 4.29
N GLU A 107 11.69 13.97 5.43
CA GLU A 107 11.16 15.24 5.96
C GLU A 107 12.24 16.11 6.62
N GLY A 108 13.46 15.57 6.72
CA GLY A 108 14.63 16.21 7.31
C GLY A 108 14.93 15.69 8.72
N GLY A 109 16.20 15.36 8.96
CA GLY A 109 16.67 14.84 10.23
C GLY A 109 17.17 13.40 10.11
N VAL A 110 17.27 12.72 11.26
CA VAL A 110 17.71 11.35 11.36
C VAL A 110 16.76 10.63 12.32
N ILE A 111 16.25 9.47 11.89
CA ILE A 111 15.48 8.56 12.72
C ILE A 111 16.49 7.64 13.40
N ASP A 112 16.46 7.59 14.72
CA ASP A 112 17.23 6.63 15.52
C ASP A 112 16.44 5.32 15.63
N ASN A 113 16.99 4.26 15.08
CA ASN A 113 16.39 2.93 15.15
C ASN A 113 16.70 2.24 16.48
N PRO A 114 15.86 1.30 16.94
CA PRO A 114 16.08 0.54 18.17
C PRO A 114 17.40 -0.23 18.20
N ASN A 115 17.89 -0.69 17.04
CA ASN A 115 19.13 -1.45 16.91
C ASN A 115 19.67 -1.46 15.47
N GLU A 116 20.84 -2.06 15.28
CA GLU A 116 21.61 -2.00 14.03
C GLU A 116 21.10 -2.94 12.94
N PHE A 117 20.17 -3.84 13.29
CA PHE A 117 19.55 -4.78 12.38
C PHE A 117 18.24 -4.24 11.80
N CYS A 118 17.82 -3.04 12.19
CA CYS A 118 16.62 -2.43 11.68
C CYS A 118 16.74 -2.16 10.18
N VAL A 119 15.71 -2.59 9.44
CA VAL A 119 15.53 -2.28 8.03
C VAL A 119 14.53 -1.14 7.89
N ASN A 120 14.82 -0.19 7.02
CA ASN A 120 13.97 0.95 6.73
C ASN A 120 13.83 1.11 5.22
N PHE A 121 12.65 1.47 4.77
CA PHE A 121 12.38 1.81 3.37
C PHE A 121 11.15 2.71 3.26
N LEU A 122 11.05 3.37 2.11
CA LEU A 122 9.92 4.20 1.74
C LEU A 122 9.12 3.53 0.64
N TYR A 123 7.84 3.83 0.60
CA TYR A 123 6.94 3.47 -0.46
C TYR A 123 6.22 4.73 -0.95
N ASP A 124 6.23 4.92 -2.26
CA ASP A 124 5.35 5.85 -2.97
C ASP A 124 4.54 5.07 -3.98
N GLY A 125 3.21 5.23 -3.96
CA GLY A 125 2.31 4.56 -4.88
C GLY A 125 1.19 5.46 -5.35
N ALA A 126 1.02 5.56 -6.67
CA ALA A 126 -0.10 6.25 -7.29
C ALA A 126 -0.72 5.38 -8.40
N ALA A 127 -2.05 5.30 -8.47
CA ALA A 127 -2.76 4.70 -9.61
C ALA A 127 -3.84 5.63 -10.17
N ILE A 128 -3.76 5.89 -11.47
CA ILE A 128 -4.75 6.68 -12.21
C ILE A 128 -5.66 5.71 -12.98
N ASN A 129 -6.98 5.89 -12.89
CA ASN A 129 -7.93 5.13 -13.71
C ASN A 129 -7.75 5.52 -15.20
N PRO A 130 -7.29 4.60 -16.06
CA PRO A 130 -7.00 4.91 -17.47
C PRO A 130 -8.25 5.21 -18.30
N LEU A 131 -9.42 4.77 -17.84
CA LEU A 131 -10.71 4.99 -18.51
C LEU A 131 -11.43 6.26 -18.04
N ALA A 132 -10.90 6.95 -17.02
CA ALA A 132 -11.48 8.18 -16.51
C ALA A 132 -11.17 9.37 -17.45
N PRO A 133 -11.96 10.46 -17.40
CA PRO A 133 -11.69 11.64 -18.20
C PRO A 133 -10.26 12.17 -18.01
N PRO A 134 -9.61 12.69 -19.07
CA PRO A 134 -8.26 13.25 -18.97
C PRO A 134 -8.15 14.29 -17.85
N GLY A 135 -7.11 14.16 -17.01
CA GLY A 135 -6.90 15.02 -15.84
C GLY A 135 -7.57 14.52 -14.56
N SER A 136 -8.19 13.35 -14.57
CA SER A 136 -8.65 12.70 -13.33
C SER A 136 -7.47 12.41 -12.39
N PRO A 137 -7.62 12.68 -11.08
CA PRO A 137 -6.56 12.46 -10.10
C PRO A 137 -6.25 10.97 -9.90
N ALA A 138 -5.04 10.70 -9.38
CA ALA A 138 -4.63 9.38 -8.93
C ALA A 138 -5.20 9.09 -7.54
N ALA A 139 -5.24 7.81 -7.15
CA ALA A 139 -5.25 7.42 -5.75
C ALA A 139 -3.80 7.25 -5.30
N ASP A 140 -3.39 8.03 -4.31
CA ASP A 140 -2.04 8.13 -3.77
C ASP A 140 -1.93 7.47 -2.39
N LEU A 141 -0.79 6.84 -2.14
CA LEU A 141 -0.36 6.30 -0.85
C LEU A 141 1.14 6.47 -0.71
N THR A 142 1.57 7.09 0.39
CA THR A 142 2.99 7.19 0.76
C THR A 142 3.18 6.60 2.14
N ALA A 143 4.27 5.86 2.34
CA ALA A 143 4.54 5.18 3.59
C ALA A 143 6.04 5.07 3.88
N PHE A 144 6.38 5.14 5.15
CA PHE A 144 7.70 4.83 5.69
C PHE A 144 7.57 3.64 6.62
N PHE A 145 8.39 2.62 6.38
CA PHE A 145 8.43 1.38 7.15
C PHE A 145 9.74 1.26 7.92
N THR A 146 9.64 0.76 9.15
CA THR A 146 10.77 0.31 9.96
C THR A 146 10.48 -1.10 10.45
N ILE A 147 11.34 -2.05 10.10
CA ILE A 147 11.29 -3.43 10.59
C ILE A 147 12.37 -3.59 11.64
N ASP A 148 11.98 -3.94 12.86
CA ASP A 148 12.88 -4.36 13.92
C ASP A 148 12.84 -5.89 14.06
N PRO A 149 13.84 -6.60 13.50
CA PRO A 149 13.89 -8.06 13.57
C PRO A 149 14.30 -8.59 14.94
N VAL A 150 14.86 -7.74 15.83
CA VAL A 150 15.24 -8.13 17.20
C VAL A 150 14.06 -7.98 18.13
N GLY A 151 13.39 -6.82 18.09
CA GLY A 151 12.22 -6.53 18.91
C GLY A 151 10.92 -7.13 18.38
N ARG A 152 10.97 -7.78 17.20
CA ARG A 152 9.82 -8.33 16.48
C ARG A 152 8.71 -7.31 16.28
N THR A 153 9.06 -6.15 15.72
CA THR A 153 8.05 -5.12 15.41
C THR A 153 8.19 -4.60 13.99
N VAL A 154 7.05 -4.20 13.43
CA VAL A 154 6.97 -3.38 12.23
C VAL A 154 6.29 -2.08 12.60
N SER A 155 6.95 -0.97 12.31
CA SER A 155 6.36 0.36 12.38
C SER A 155 6.09 0.87 10.97
N VAL A 156 4.93 1.48 10.78
CA VAL A 156 4.56 2.17 9.55
C VAL A 156 3.99 3.53 9.89
N ARG A 157 4.33 4.55 9.10
CA ARG A 157 3.66 5.85 9.10
C ARG A 157 3.57 6.39 7.69
N GLY A 158 2.56 7.19 7.41
CA GLY A 158 2.36 7.71 6.06
C GLY A 158 1.06 8.47 5.91
N ALA A 159 0.64 8.63 4.68
CA ALA A 159 -0.66 9.19 4.34
C ALA A 159 -1.26 8.51 3.10
N THR A 160 -2.58 8.51 3.03
CA THR A 160 -3.36 8.13 1.84
C THR A 160 -4.14 9.34 1.34
N ASN A 161 -4.72 9.29 0.14
CA ASN A 161 -5.86 10.16 -0.16
C ASN A 161 -7.08 9.77 0.71
N ALA A 162 -8.14 10.59 0.67
CA ALA A 162 -9.38 10.33 1.40
C ALA A 162 -10.31 9.31 0.71
N TYR A 163 -9.92 8.82 -0.46
CA TYR A 163 -10.61 7.78 -1.23
C TYR A 163 -9.57 6.99 -2.04
N PRO A 164 -9.66 5.65 -2.20
CA PRO A 164 -10.71 4.75 -1.71
C PRO A 164 -10.37 4.16 -0.32
N ASP A 165 -10.63 2.86 -0.08
CA ASP A 165 -10.18 2.17 1.14
C ASP A 165 -8.75 1.65 0.92
N TYR A 166 -7.93 1.69 1.97
CA TYR A 166 -6.52 1.29 1.96
C TYR A 166 -6.23 0.30 3.07
N GLU A 167 -5.34 -0.65 2.82
CA GLU A 167 -4.91 -1.63 3.82
C GLU A 167 -3.46 -2.07 3.60
N ALA A 168 -2.81 -2.47 4.69
CA ALA A 168 -1.52 -3.15 4.63
C ALA A 168 -1.40 -4.18 5.76
N TYR A 169 -0.65 -5.23 5.45
CA TYR A 169 -0.42 -6.37 6.34
C TYR A 169 1.04 -6.79 6.29
N ALA A 170 1.47 -7.53 7.31
CA ALA A 170 2.78 -8.17 7.35
C ALA A 170 2.66 -9.64 7.75
N SER A 171 3.51 -10.49 7.20
CA SER A 171 3.68 -11.89 7.62
C SER A 171 5.17 -12.19 7.79
N VAL A 172 5.54 -12.74 8.94
CA VAL A 172 6.90 -13.17 9.26
C VAL A 172 7.04 -14.66 9.03
N ASP A 173 8.09 -15.07 8.31
CA ASP A 173 8.42 -16.48 8.04
C ASP A 173 7.22 -17.33 7.55
N ASP A 174 6.37 -16.75 6.69
CA ASP A 174 5.12 -17.35 6.18
C ASP A 174 4.06 -17.66 7.25
N GLY A 175 4.12 -16.97 8.39
CA GLY A 175 3.15 -17.07 9.48
C GLY A 175 1.84 -16.34 9.19
N GLU A 176 0.97 -16.31 10.21
CA GLU A 176 -0.31 -15.60 10.13
C GLU A 176 -0.10 -14.10 9.88
N PRO A 177 -0.82 -13.50 8.92
CA PRO A 177 -0.78 -12.07 8.68
C PRO A 177 -1.19 -11.25 9.92
N VAL A 178 -0.50 -10.15 10.17
CA VAL A 178 -0.93 -9.10 11.08
C VAL A 178 -1.30 -7.83 10.32
N VAL A 179 -2.29 -7.10 10.83
CA VAL A 179 -2.71 -5.82 10.25
C VAL A 179 -1.69 -4.75 10.62
N LEU A 180 -1.13 -4.06 9.62
CA LEU A 180 -0.33 -2.86 9.83
C LEU A 180 -1.22 -1.63 9.90
N PHE A 181 -2.09 -1.45 8.90
CA PHE A 181 -3.16 -0.45 8.94
C PHE A 181 -4.34 -0.86 8.06
N GLN A 182 -5.50 -0.31 8.39
CA GLN A 182 -6.72 -0.35 7.58
C GLN A 182 -7.36 1.02 7.68
N GLN A 183 -7.66 1.63 6.53
CA GLN A 183 -8.16 2.99 6.47
C GLN A 183 -9.33 3.06 5.49
N LYS A 184 -10.51 3.34 6.04
CA LYS A 184 -11.71 3.57 5.23
C LYS A 184 -11.67 4.96 4.63
N HIS A 185 -12.17 5.08 3.41
CA HIS A 185 -12.42 6.38 2.80
C HIS A 185 -13.33 7.24 3.68
N SER A 186 -13.09 8.54 3.67
CA SER A 186 -13.90 9.54 4.39
C SER A 186 -14.68 10.46 3.44
N LEU A 187 -14.34 10.44 2.15
CA LEU A 187 -14.94 11.24 1.08
C LEU A 187 -15.27 10.37 -0.13
N GLY A 188 -16.05 10.90 -1.08
CA GLY A 188 -16.29 10.26 -2.37
C GLY A 188 -15.11 10.41 -3.33
N PRO A 189 -15.13 9.74 -4.50
CA PRO A 189 -14.05 9.81 -5.49
C PRO A 189 -13.79 11.23 -6.03
N VAL A 190 -14.82 12.08 -6.10
CA VAL A 190 -14.68 13.45 -6.65
C VAL A 190 -13.97 14.38 -5.68
N GLU A 191 -14.28 14.30 -4.39
CA GLU A 191 -13.70 15.16 -3.36
C GLU A 191 -12.45 14.56 -2.71
N GLY A 192 -12.33 13.24 -2.71
CA GLY A 192 -11.33 12.51 -1.93
C GLY A 192 -10.03 12.19 -2.65
N LEU A 193 -10.02 12.17 -3.99
CA LEU A 193 -8.83 11.90 -4.80
C LEU A 193 -7.98 13.14 -5.16
N PRO A 194 -8.53 14.35 -5.37
CA PRO A 194 -7.71 15.49 -5.79
C PRO A 194 -6.65 15.89 -4.76
N GLY A 195 -5.40 16.01 -5.21
CA GLY A 195 -4.28 16.46 -4.38
C GLY A 195 -3.41 15.30 -3.90
N PRO A 196 -2.32 15.59 -3.16
CA PRO A 196 -1.45 14.56 -2.62
C PRO A 196 -2.15 13.77 -1.51
N ALA A 197 -1.56 12.64 -1.13
CA ALA A 197 -1.96 11.90 0.06
C ALA A 197 -1.91 12.81 1.32
N ASP A 198 -3.02 12.92 2.04
CA ASP A 198 -3.22 13.88 3.14
C ASP A 198 -3.96 13.31 4.36
N GLN A 199 -4.39 12.05 4.32
CA GLN A 199 -5.02 11.35 5.43
C GLN A 199 -3.98 10.51 6.18
N PRO A 200 -3.46 10.98 7.33
CA PRO A 200 -2.33 10.36 7.98
C PRO A 200 -2.70 9.05 8.66
N PHE A 201 -1.76 8.10 8.67
CA PHE A 201 -1.82 6.89 9.47
C PHE A 201 -0.47 6.59 10.12
N SER A 202 -0.51 5.88 11.23
CA SER A 202 0.70 5.37 11.89
C SER A 202 0.35 4.19 12.79
N ALA A 203 1.21 3.18 12.80
CA ALA A 203 1.08 2.01 13.64
C ALA A 203 2.46 1.41 13.96
N THR A 204 2.55 0.75 15.11
CA THR A 204 3.64 -0.16 15.46
C THR A 204 3.01 -1.47 15.93
N VAL A 205 3.37 -2.57 15.30
CA VAL A 205 2.72 -3.87 15.47
C VAL A 205 3.78 -4.92 15.76
N SER A 206 3.49 -5.82 16.70
CA SER A 206 4.33 -6.99 16.95
C SER A 206 4.09 -8.06 15.89
N VAL A 207 5.17 -8.65 15.37
CA VAL A 207 5.17 -9.68 14.32
C VAL A 207 5.80 -10.98 14.76
#